data_AF-A0A1F8TK89-F1
#
_entry.id   AF-A0A1F8TK89-F1
#
_cell.length_a   1.000
_cell.length_b   1.000
_cell.length_c   1.000
_cell.angle_alpha   90.00
_cell.angle_beta   90.00
_cell.angle_gamma   90.00
#
_symmetry.space_group_name_H-M   'P 1'
#
loop_
_entity.id
_entity.type
_entity.pdbx_description
1 polymer ?
#
loop_
_entity_poly.entity_id
_entity_poly.type
_entity_poly.pdbx_seq_one_letter_code
_entity_poly.pdbx_strand_id
1 'polypeptide(L)'
;MMLVDGAAGARDEKVLRRYAPRLEKLARRDDHRLCLAIAHRGWGVAHRLAGENAEAGERLSKARELFQALEARWQVGRTLYEMAELDLARSDSAAAFGHFGLALAAFEALGAAPDAERMKRALADIS
;
A
#
# COMPACT_ATOMS: atom_id res chain seq x y z
N MET A 1 2.67 -13.00 11.40
CA MET A 1 2.25 -11.72 10.80
C MET A 1 3.50 -10.85 10.65
N MET A 2 3.82 -10.41 9.43
CA MET A 2 5.12 -9.82 9.12
C MET A 2 5.30 -8.45 9.78
N LEU A 3 6.41 -8.23 10.52
CA LEU A 3 6.77 -6.96 11.16
C LEU A 3 6.58 -5.73 10.25
N VAL A 4 6.92 -5.86 8.96
CA VAL A 4 6.76 -4.80 7.95
C VAL A 4 5.29 -4.41 7.76
N ASP A 5 4.39 -5.39 7.76
CA ASP A 5 2.97 -5.17 7.46
C ASP A 5 2.25 -4.48 8.64
N GLY A 6 2.63 -4.85 9.87
CA GLY A 6 2.18 -4.17 11.09
C GLY A 6 2.73 -2.75 11.19
N ALA A 7 4.02 -2.55 10.91
CA ALA A 7 4.65 -1.23 10.92
C ALA A 7 4.05 -0.27 9.88
N ALA A 8 3.65 -0.79 8.72
CA ALA A 8 2.94 -0.01 7.70
C ALA A 8 1.59 0.52 8.20
N GLY A 9 0.83 -0.33 8.90
CA GLY A 9 -0.43 0.07 9.54
C GLY A 9 -0.23 1.07 10.68
N ALA A 10 0.82 0.90 11.48
CA ALA A 10 1.18 1.80 12.57
C ALA A 10 1.87 3.10 12.13
N ARG A 11 2.12 3.28 10.82
CA ARG A 11 2.88 4.41 10.25
C ARG A 11 4.28 4.59 10.87
N ASP A 12 4.94 3.49 11.24
CA ASP A 12 6.29 3.53 11.84
C ASP A 12 7.38 3.52 10.75
N GLU A 13 7.75 4.71 10.29
CA GLU A 13 8.77 4.90 9.27
C GLU A 13 10.11 4.23 9.64
N LYS A 14 10.55 4.36 10.90
CA LYS A 14 11.87 3.87 11.34
C LYS A 14 11.93 2.35 11.25
N VAL A 15 10.88 1.66 11.69
CA VAL A 15 10.77 0.21 11.59
C VAL A 15 10.69 -0.20 10.11
N LEU A 16 9.91 0.50 9.30
CA LEU A 16 9.80 0.19 7.87
C LEU A 16 11.16 0.33 7.15
N ARG A 17 11.90 1.43 7.33
CA ARG A 17 13.24 1.62 6.75
C ARG A 17 14.23 0.54 7.20
N ARG A 18 14.08 0.03 8.43
CA ARG A 18 14.95 -1.04 8.94
C ARG A 18 14.63 -2.41 8.34
N TYR A 19 13.34 -2.74 8.20
CA TYR A 19 12.91 -4.11 7.92
C TYR A 19 12.41 -4.37 6.49
N ALA A 20 11.87 -3.36 5.78
CA ALA A 20 11.49 -3.50 4.37
C ALA A 20 12.67 -3.96 3.47
N PRO A 21 13.90 -3.37 3.54
CA PRO A 21 15.02 -3.86 2.72
C PRO A 21 15.47 -5.27 3.07
N ARG A 22 15.44 -5.63 4.36
CA ARG A 22 15.81 -6.97 4.82
C ARG A 22 14.83 -8.00 4.31
N LEU A 23 13.55 -7.65 4.36
CA LEU A 23 12.49 -8.47 3.82
C LEU A 23 12.61 -8.63 2.30
N GLU A 24 12.85 -7.54 1.57
CA GLU A 24 13.04 -7.58 0.12
C GLU A 24 14.22 -8.50 -0.25
N LYS A 25 15.36 -8.36 0.42
CA LYS A 25 16.54 -9.20 0.19
C LYS A 25 16.23 -10.69 0.42
N LEU A 26 15.54 -11.00 1.51
CA LEU A 26 15.14 -12.36 1.85
C LEU A 26 14.14 -12.93 0.82
N ALA A 27 13.11 -12.15 0.48
CA ALA A 27 12.09 -12.55 -0.46
C ALA A 27 12.65 -12.79 -1.87
N ARG A 28 13.61 -11.99 -2.32
CA ARG A 28 14.30 -12.22 -3.60
C ARG A 28 15.16 -13.48 -3.57
N ARG A 29 15.88 -13.71 -2.47
CA ARG A 29 16.72 -14.92 -2.31
C ARG A 29 15.89 -16.19 -2.41
N ASP A 30 14.69 -16.17 -1.84
CA ASP A 30 13.82 -17.34 -1.71
C ASP A 30 12.70 -17.38 -2.79
N ASP A 31 12.76 -16.50 -3.80
CA ASP A 31 11.71 -16.28 -4.82
C ASP A 31 10.29 -16.13 -4.26
N HIS A 32 10.16 -15.55 -3.08
CA HIS A 32 8.90 -15.44 -2.36
C HIS A 32 8.12 -14.17 -2.78
N ARG A 33 7.38 -14.25 -3.88
CA ARG A 33 6.64 -13.13 -4.50
C ARG A 33 5.73 -12.33 -3.55
N LEU A 34 4.95 -13.01 -2.70
CA LEU A 34 4.08 -12.32 -1.74
C LEU A 34 4.89 -11.46 -0.75
N CYS A 35 5.97 -12.00 -0.20
CA CYS A 35 6.87 -11.29 0.71
C CYS A 35 7.58 -10.13 0.01
N LEU A 36 7.92 -10.30 -1.27
CA LEU A 36 8.50 -9.24 -2.08
C LEU A 36 7.51 -8.08 -2.27
N ALA A 37 6.24 -8.38 -2.55
CA ALA A 37 5.18 -7.38 -2.66
C ALA A 37 4.95 -6.62 -1.33
N ILE A 38 4.93 -7.33 -0.21
CA ILE A 38 4.83 -6.72 1.14
C ILE A 38 6.03 -5.79 1.39
N ALA A 39 7.24 -6.21 1.02
CA ALA A 39 8.44 -5.38 1.16
C ALA A 39 8.35 -4.09 0.33
N HIS A 40 7.91 -4.21 -0.93
CA HIS A 40 7.70 -3.05 -1.80
C HIS A 40 6.66 -2.09 -1.23
N ARG A 41 5.52 -2.57 -0.73
CA ARG A 41 4.54 -1.69 -0.08
C ARG A 41 5.12 -1.03 1.17
N GLY A 42 5.83 -1.77 2.01
CA GLY A 42 6.49 -1.23 3.21
C GLY A 42 7.49 -0.12 2.88
N TRP A 43 8.30 -0.31 1.84
CA TRP A 43 9.16 0.75 1.30
C TRP A 43 8.36 1.96 0.81
N GLY A 44 7.28 1.73 0.07
CA GLY A 44 6.42 2.79 -0.42
C GLY A 44 5.85 3.66 0.69
N VAL A 45 5.39 3.03 1.78
CA VAL A 45 4.91 3.74 2.98
C VAL A 45 6.05 4.50 3.67
N ALA A 46 7.23 3.90 3.82
CA ALA A 46 8.38 4.57 4.43
C ALA A 46 8.81 5.82 3.66
N HIS A 47 8.93 5.73 2.34
CA HIS A 47 9.27 6.85 1.48
C HIS A 47 8.21 7.96 1.57
N ARG A 48 6.92 7.61 1.53
CA ARG A 48 5.83 8.59 1.66
C ARG A 48 5.88 9.32 2.99
N LEU A 49 6.09 8.61 4.10
CA LEU A 49 6.20 9.22 5.43
C LEU A 49 7.40 10.17 5.54
N ALA A 50 8.46 9.93 4.76
CA ALA A 50 9.62 10.80 4.67
C ALA A 50 9.49 11.94 3.63
N GLY A 51 8.36 12.05 2.90
CA GLY A 51 8.16 13.02 1.82
C GLY A 51 8.87 12.66 0.51
N GLU A 52 9.43 11.46 0.39
CA GLU A 52 10.12 10.93 -0.81
C GLU A 52 9.08 10.40 -1.81
N ASN A 53 8.31 11.34 -2.38
CA ASN A 53 7.10 11.02 -3.12
C ASN A 53 7.35 10.19 -4.38
N ALA A 54 8.45 10.41 -5.10
CA ALA A 54 8.76 9.68 -6.32
C ALA A 54 9.07 8.20 -6.03
N GLU A 55 9.95 7.97 -5.06
CA GLU A 55 10.36 6.64 -4.59
C GLU A 55 9.17 5.88 -3.99
N ALA A 56 8.30 6.58 -3.26
CA ALA A 56 7.05 6.00 -2.76
C ALA A 56 6.19 5.45 -3.91
N GLY A 57 6.01 6.24 -4.96
CA GLY A 57 5.21 5.87 -6.12
C GLY A 57 5.76 4.64 -6.84
N GLU A 58 7.07 4.60 -7.11
CA GLU A 58 7.70 3.44 -7.75
C GLU A 58 7.52 2.16 -6.93
N ARG A 59 7.69 2.26 -5.61
CA ARG A 59 7.61 1.13 -4.70
C ARG A 59 6.18 0.61 -4.58
N LEU A 60 5.19 1.49 -4.47
CA LEU A 60 3.78 1.10 -4.41
C LEU A 60 3.29 0.50 -5.73
N SER A 61 3.73 1.02 -6.88
CA SER A 61 3.41 0.43 -8.19
C SER A 61 3.93 -1.00 -8.32
N LYS A 62 5.19 -1.25 -7.96
CA LYS A 62 5.78 -2.61 -7.95
C LYS A 62 5.02 -3.56 -7.02
N ALA A 63 4.62 -3.08 -5.83
CA ALA A 63 3.81 -3.88 -4.91
C ALA A 63 2.46 -4.25 -5.53
N ARG A 64 1.77 -3.28 -6.14
CA ARG A 64 0.46 -3.48 -6.78
C ARG A 64 0.54 -4.52 -7.89
N GLU A 65 1.52 -4.40 -8.78
CA GLU A 65 1.74 -5.34 -9.89
C GLU A 65 1.95 -6.77 -9.38
N LEU A 66 2.78 -6.95 -8.34
CA LEU A 66 3.01 -8.25 -7.75
C LEU A 66 1.74 -8.83 -7.09
N PHE A 67 0.99 -8.01 -6.34
CA PHE A 67 -0.27 -8.49 -5.73
C PHE A 67 -1.34 -8.79 -6.77
N GLN A 68 -1.41 -8.04 -7.87
CA GLN A 68 -2.30 -8.33 -8.99
C GLN A 68 -1.96 -9.66 -9.65
N ALA A 69 -0.67 -9.90 -9.93
CA ALA A 69 -0.20 -11.18 -10.49
C ALA A 69 -0.43 -12.38 -9.57
N LEU A 70 -0.53 -12.15 -8.26
CA LEU A 70 -0.88 -13.16 -7.25
C LEU A 70 -2.40 -13.26 -6.99
N GLU A 71 -3.21 -12.48 -7.70
CA GLU A 71 -4.67 -12.35 -7.49
C GLU A 71 -5.06 -12.03 -6.03
N ALA A 72 -4.15 -11.39 -5.29
CA ALA A 72 -4.30 -11.07 -3.88
C ALA A 72 -5.14 -9.79 -3.69
N ARG A 73 -6.44 -9.86 -4.04
CA ARG A 73 -7.36 -8.70 -4.11
C ARG A 73 -7.35 -7.83 -2.85
N TRP A 74 -7.31 -8.43 -1.66
CA TRP A 74 -7.27 -7.67 -0.41
C TRP A 74 -5.98 -6.86 -0.27
N GLN A 75 -4.85 -7.43 -0.71
CA GLN A 75 -3.56 -6.75 -0.72
C GLN A 75 -3.48 -5.68 -1.80
N VAL A 76 -4.15 -5.88 -2.93
CA VAL A 76 -4.33 -4.85 -3.97
C VAL A 76 -5.09 -3.65 -3.38
N GLY A 77 -6.23 -3.89 -2.72
CA GLY A 77 -7.01 -2.83 -2.05
C GLY A 77 -6.18 -2.03 -1.03
N ARG A 78 -5.42 -2.72 -0.17
CA ARG A 78 -4.51 -2.04 0.78
C ARG A 78 -3.43 -1.22 0.10
N THR A 79 -2.92 -1.68 -1.04
CA THR A 79 -1.87 -0.95 -1.77
C THR A 79 -2.46 0.27 -2.49
N LEU A 80 -3.67 0.16 -3.04
CA LEU A 80 -4.41 1.28 -3.62
C LEU A 80 -4.72 2.36 -2.58
N TYR A 81 -5.07 1.96 -1.35
CA TYR A 81 -5.20 2.91 -0.23
C TYR A 81 -3.90 3.70 0.01
N GLU A 82 -2.75 3.03 0.06
CA GLU A 82 -1.46 3.73 0.24
C GLU A 82 -1.09 4.63 -0.95
N MET A 83 -1.52 4.29 -2.16
CA MET A 83 -1.34 5.14 -3.35
C MET A 83 -2.24 6.38 -3.27
N ALA A 84 -3.49 6.24 -2.83
CA ALA A 84 -4.37 7.40 -2.60
C ALA A 84 -3.78 8.35 -1.54
N GLU A 85 -3.23 7.81 -0.44
CA GLU A 85 -2.54 8.61 0.57
C GLU A 85 -1.30 9.32 0.02
N LEU A 86 -0.61 8.72 -0.94
CA LEU A 86 0.50 9.35 -1.64
C LEU A 86 0.02 10.50 -2.54
N ASP A 87 -1.09 10.32 -3.23
CA ASP A 87 -1.67 11.37 -4.07
C ASP A 87 -2.14 12.57 -3.24
N LEU A 88 -2.75 12.32 -2.07
CA LEU A 88 -3.05 13.38 -1.11
C LEU A 88 -1.80 14.12 -0.63
N ALA A 89 -0.70 13.39 -0.35
CA ALA A 89 0.58 13.99 0.01
C ALA A 89 1.20 14.83 -1.13
N ARG A 90 0.77 14.62 -2.37
CA ARG A 90 1.11 15.42 -3.56
C ARG A 90 0.08 16.50 -3.89
N SER A 91 -0.96 16.65 -3.05
CA SER A 91 -2.11 17.53 -3.29
C SER A 91 -2.89 17.21 -4.58
N ASP A 92 -2.87 15.96 -5.02
CA ASP A 92 -3.65 15.47 -6.16
C ASP A 92 -4.91 14.73 -5.68
N SER A 93 -5.92 15.50 -5.27
CA SER A 93 -7.18 14.94 -4.76
C SER A 93 -7.95 14.13 -5.81
N ALA A 94 -7.79 14.44 -7.10
CA ALA A 94 -8.46 13.70 -8.17
C ALA A 94 -7.88 12.29 -8.32
N ALA A 95 -6.55 12.16 -8.32
CA ALA A 95 -5.90 10.85 -8.33
C ALA A 95 -6.20 10.06 -7.04
N ALA A 96 -6.20 10.74 -5.88
CA ALA A 96 -6.57 10.13 -4.61
C ALA A 96 -7.98 9.55 -4.62
N PHE A 97 -8.97 10.30 -5.15
CA PHE A 97 -10.34 9.84 -5.31
C PHE A 97 -10.42 8.59 -6.19
N GLY A 98 -9.70 8.59 -7.32
CA GLY A 98 -9.61 7.42 -8.19
C GLY A 98 -9.06 6.19 -7.47
N HIS A 99 -7.96 6.33 -6.74
CA HIS A 99 -7.35 5.21 -6.02
C HIS A 99 -8.19 4.71 -4.83
N PHE A 100 -8.83 5.60 -4.05
CA PHE A 100 -9.77 5.17 -3.01
C PHE A 100 -10.99 4.45 -3.59
N GLY A 101 -11.53 4.90 -4.74
CA GLY A 101 -12.63 4.22 -5.42
C GLY A 101 -12.25 2.81 -5.87
N LEU A 102 -11.06 2.63 -6.42
CA LEU A 102 -10.54 1.30 -6.79
C LEU A 102 -10.31 0.42 -5.56
N ALA A 103 -9.81 0.99 -4.46
CA ALA A 103 -9.64 0.26 -3.20
C ALA A 103 -10.99 -0.20 -2.63
N LEU A 104 -12.00 0.68 -2.64
CA LEU A 104 -13.36 0.38 -2.21
C LEU A 104 -13.92 -0.81 -3.00
N ALA A 105 -13.86 -0.75 -4.33
CA ALA A 105 -14.34 -1.83 -5.20
C ALA A 105 -13.64 -3.17 -4.89
N ALA A 106 -12.33 -3.15 -4.61
CA ALA A 106 -11.58 -4.35 -4.25
C ALA A 106 -12.05 -4.95 -2.91
N PHE A 107 -12.38 -4.12 -1.91
CA PHE A 107 -12.86 -4.59 -0.61
C PHE A 107 -14.32 -5.05 -0.65
N GLU A 108 -15.19 -4.37 -1.40
CA GLU A 108 -16.58 -4.77 -1.59
C GLU A 108 -16.69 -6.12 -2.30
N ALA A 109 -15.87 -6.36 -3.32
CA ALA A 109 -15.81 -7.65 -4.01
C ALA A 109 -15.40 -8.82 -3.10
N LEU A 110 -14.77 -8.55 -1.95
CA LEU A 110 -14.37 -9.54 -0.95
C LEU A 110 -15.32 -9.60 0.25
N GLY A 111 -16.35 -8.76 0.30
CA GLY A 111 -17.21 -8.63 1.48
C GLY A 111 -16.48 -8.06 2.71
N ALA A 112 -15.35 -7.38 2.53
CA ALA A 112 -14.55 -6.80 3.60
C ALA A 112 -15.17 -5.48 4.09
N ALA A 113 -16.31 -5.57 4.78
CA ALA A 113 -17.10 -4.41 5.19
C ALA A 113 -16.32 -3.34 5.98
N PRO A 114 -15.44 -3.67 6.95
CA PRO A 114 -14.68 -2.65 7.67
C PRO A 114 -13.74 -1.84 6.77
N ASP A 115 -13.07 -2.50 5.83
CA ASP A 115 -12.15 -1.86 4.89
C ASP A 115 -12.93 -0.99 3.87
N ALA A 116 -14.07 -1.50 3.38
CA ALA A 116 -14.96 -0.75 2.49
C ALA A 116 -15.50 0.51 3.15
N GLU A 117 -16.01 0.43 4.39
CA GLU A 117 -16.51 1.61 5.13
C GLU A 117 -15.40 2.63 5.38
N ARG A 118 -14.17 2.19 5.63
CA ARG A 118 -13.02 3.09 5.72
C ARG A 118 -12.79 3.84 4.41
N MET A 119 -12.88 3.17 3.26
CA MET A 119 -12.71 3.83 1.96
C MET A 119 -13.85 4.82 1.66
N LYS A 120 -15.09 4.50 2.03
CA LYS A 120 -16.23 5.42 1.87
C LYS A 120 -16.05 6.71 2.66
N ARG A 121 -15.57 6.60 3.91
CA ARG A 121 -15.23 7.78 4.72
C ARG A 121 -14.12 8.61 4.08
N ALA A 122 -13.03 7.94 3.66
CA ALA A 122 -11.92 8.62 2.99
C ALA A 122 -12.37 9.35 1.71
N LEU A 123 -13.28 8.76 0.93
CA LEU A 123 -13.87 9.40 -0.26
C LEU A 123 -14.74 10.61 0.08
N ALA A 124 -15.53 10.54 1.16
CA ALA A 124 -16.36 11.66 1.61
C ALA A 124 -15.53 12.82 2.19
N ASP A 125 -14.36 12.54 2.77
CA ASP A 125 -13.46 13.56 3.32
C ASP A 125 -12.74 14.39 2.23
N ILE A 126 -12.66 13.87 1.01
CA ILE A 126 -11.93 14.49 -0.11
C ILE A 126 -12.85 14.97 -1.26
N SER A 127 -14.16 14.74 -1.16
CA SER A 127 -15.19 15.21 -2.09
C SER A 127 -15.63 16.63 -1.78
#